data_AF-A0A554LQ21-F1
#
_entry.id   AF-A0A554LQ21-F1
#
_cell.length_a   1.000
_cell.length_b   1.000
_cell.length_c   1.000
_cell.angle_alpha   90.00
_cell.angle_beta   90.00
_cell.angle_gamma   90.00
#
_symmetry.space_group_name_H-M   'P 1'
#
loop_
_entity.id
_entity.type
_entity.pdbx_description
1 polymer ?
#
loop_
_entity_poly.entity_id
_entity_poly.type
_entity_poly.pdbx_seq_one_letter_code
_entity_poly.pdbx_strand_id
1 'polypeptide(L)'
;MKSQKINIILIIIISIFSGLLAGFFGCLLFLISKTINIPFAGNLEKYLPKREITIKTQEKITVNRDVLIEESVNELKKEIVKIVFTKKKSEKVTDNIYLEKEILGSGFILTNDGWIISTEAVISNFQKDYSILTEDNKLYPVEKIIKDDFTGVVFLKISASDLAVVNLSDKEGITSGQEILIFDKNANLFISFLSKLKYCPLKEKTDLIRSAEKFCEFLLLDKELDDNFYGSALINLSKGFIGIVGKDNQIIPSYYFRNLINQVLKNGKIERPYLGIDYIDLSSVALGELGDVSQPNLANGKGVLVYQLAKDSPAIKAGLEKDDIILKINNDAVNHKISFQELMQDYKKGDILELSVLRLGKEMIIELKL
;
A
#
# COMPACT_ATOMS: atom_id res chain seq x y z
N MET A 1 80.75 -43.30 -14.53
CA MET A 1 79.51 -42.85 -13.85
C MET A 1 79.59 -42.95 -12.31
N LYS A 2 80.55 -42.29 -11.66
CA LYS A 2 80.66 -42.26 -10.19
C LYS A 2 80.96 -40.87 -9.59
N SER A 3 80.81 -39.80 -10.38
CA SER A 3 81.14 -38.42 -9.97
C SER A 3 79.93 -37.49 -9.77
N GLN A 4 78.71 -37.86 -10.20
CA GLN A 4 77.53 -36.98 -10.06
C GLN A 4 76.68 -37.18 -8.80
N LYS A 5 76.83 -38.29 -8.06
CA LYS A 5 76.04 -38.52 -6.83
C LYS A 5 76.51 -37.71 -5.62
N ILE A 6 77.75 -37.20 -5.63
CA ILE A 6 78.29 -36.39 -4.51
C ILE A 6 77.69 -34.97 -4.50
N ASN A 7 77.30 -34.42 -5.65
CA ASN A 7 76.76 -33.04 -5.71
C ASN A 7 75.34 -32.91 -5.15
N ILE A 8 74.48 -33.91 -5.33
CA ILE A 8 73.08 -33.83 -4.85
C ILE A 8 73.02 -33.92 -3.32
N ILE A 9 73.82 -34.80 -2.72
CA ILE A 9 73.87 -34.94 -1.25
C ILE A 9 74.41 -33.66 -0.62
N LEU A 10 75.44 -33.02 -1.22
CA LEU A 10 75.99 -31.76 -0.74
C LEU A 10 74.96 -30.61 -0.79
N ILE A 11 74.18 -30.51 -1.87
CA ILE A 11 73.13 -29.49 -2.01
C ILE A 11 72.02 -29.66 -0.98
N ILE A 12 71.61 -30.90 -0.70
CA ILE A 12 70.59 -31.19 0.33
C ILE A 12 71.11 -30.80 1.71
N ILE A 13 72.37 -31.14 2.03
CA ILE A 13 72.99 -30.78 3.32
C ILE A 13 73.06 -29.26 3.47
N ILE A 14 73.49 -28.52 2.43
CA ILE A 14 73.56 -27.05 2.45
C ILE A 14 72.17 -26.44 2.62
N SER A 15 71.15 -26.99 1.95
CA SER A 15 69.78 -26.48 2.05
C SER A 15 69.21 -26.66 3.46
N ILE A 16 69.40 -27.83 4.05
CA ILE A 16 68.98 -28.11 5.44
C ILE A 16 69.71 -27.19 6.42
N PHE A 17 71.02 -27.00 6.23
CA PHE A 17 71.82 -26.14 7.11
C PHE A 17 71.40 -24.66 6.98
N SER A 18 71.08 -24.20 5.76
CA SER A 18 70.58 -22.84 5.52
C SER A 18 69.21 -22.59 6.15
N GLY A 19 68.31 -23.58 6.09
CA GLY A 19 67.00 -23.50 6.72
C GLY A 19 67.09 -23.47 8.25
N LEU A 20 67.97 -24.28 8.84
CA LEU A 20 68.25 -24.26 10.27
C LEU A 20 68.89 -22.95 10.71
N LEU A 21 69.84 -22.40 9.95
CA LEU A 21 70.43 -21.09 10.25
C LEU A 21 69.40 -19.97 10.18
N ALA A 22 68.54 -19.96 9.15
CA ALA A 22 67.49 -18.96 9.01
C ALA A 22 66.46 -19.04 10.16
N GLY A 23 66.07 -20.27 10.55
CA GLY A 23 65.19 -20.48 11.70
C GLY A 23 65.82 -20.05 13.02
N PHE A 24 67.11 -20.37 13.23
CA PHE A 24 67.85 -19.96 14.43
C PHE A 24 67.99 -18.43 14.51
N PHE A 25 68.39 -17.77 13.41
CA PHE A 25 68.50 -16.32 13.36
C PHE A 25 67.15 -15.62 13.48
N GLY A 26 66.09 -16.16 12.89
CA GLY A 26 64.73 -15.62 13.04
C GLY A 26 64.22 -15.71 14.47
N CYS A 27 64.45 -16.84 15.14
CA CYS A 27 64.07 -17.02 16.55
C CYS A 27 64.92 -16.15 17.48
N LEU A 28 66.23 -16.03 17.20
CA LEU A 28 67.13 -15.14 17.92
C LEU A 28 66.73 -13.67 17.74
N LEU A 29 66.39 -13.24 16.52
CA LEU A 29 65.87 -11.89 16.25
C LEU A 29 64.55 -11.63 16.97
N PHE A 30 63.63 -12.60 17.01
CA PHE A 30 62.37 -12.46 17.74
C PHE A 30 62.61 -12.31 19.25
N LEU A 31 63.50 -13.12 19.82
CA LEU A 31 63.87 -13.04 21.24
C LEU A 31 64.61 -11.73 21.57
N ILE A 32 65.49 -11.25 20.69
CA ILE A 32 66.20 -9.99 20.84
C ILE A 32 65.26 -8.79 20.64
N SER A 33 64.31 -8.85 19.70
CA SER A 33 63.37 -7.77 19.41
C SER A 33 62.43 -7.44 20.58
N LYS A 34 62.18 -8.41 21.46
CA LYS A 34 61.46 -8.17 22.72
C LYS A 34 62.25 -7.36 23.75
N THR A 35 63.56 -7.19 23.54
CA THR A 35 64.47 -6.51 24.47
C THR A 35 65.18 -5.30 23.85
N ILE A 36 65.06 -5.08 22.54
CA ILE A 36 65.66 -3.94 21.82
C ILE A 36 64.57 -3.06 21.20
N ASN A 37 64.39 -1.86 21.75
CA ASN A 37 63.67 -0.76 21.09
C ASN A 37 64.54 -0.22 19.95
N ILE A 38 64.37 -0.74 18.73
CA ILE A 38 65.04 -0.20 17.54
C ILE A 38 64.26 1.04 17.09
N PRO A 39 64.88 2.24 17.06
CA PRO A 39 64.22 3.48 16.64
C PRO A 39 64.26 3.55 15.12
N PHE A 40 63.30 2.94 14.44
CA PHE A 40 63.22 3.02 12.98
C PHE A 40 61.84 3.47 12.52
N ALA A 41 61.51 4.74 12.81
CA ALA A 41 60.68 5.60 11.96
C ALA A 41 60.61 7.00 12.58
N GLY A 42 61.31 7.95 11.98
CA GLY A 42 61.08 9.37 12.26
C GLY A 42 59.63 9.75 11.95
N ASN A 43 59.13 10.75 12.67
CA ASN A 43 57.73 11.18 12.61
C ASN A 43 57.31 11.54 11.17
N LEU A 44 56.54 10.65 10.51
CA LEU A 44 56.05 10.83 9.15
C LEU A 44 55.08 12.03 9.01
N GLU A 45 54.59 12.58 10.13
CA GLU A 45 53.77 13.81 10.14
C GLU A 45 54.47 15.01 9.49
N LYS A 46 55.81 15.06 9.46
CA LYS A 46 56.56 16.20 8.91
C LYS A 46 56.59 16.25 7.38
N TYR A 47 56.25 15.16 6.70
CA TYR A 47 56.29 15.05 5.22
C TYR A 47 54.94 14.75 4.59
N LEU A 48 53.86 14.62 5.37
CA LEU A 48 52.50 14.54 4.84
C LEU A 48 51.98 15.96 4.59
N PRO A 49 51.42 16.27 3.40
CA PRO A 49 50.74 17.54 3.20
C PRO A 49 49.64 17.67 4.24
N LYS A 50 49.62 18.79 4.97
CA LYS A 50 48.60 19.12 5.95
C LYS A 50 47.26 19.23 5.19
N ARG A 51 46.57 18.11 5.01
CA ARG A 51 45.17 18.14 4.61
C ARG A 51 44.45 18.76 5.79
N GLU A 52 44.00 20.01 5.62
CA GLU A 52 42.94 20.53 6.47
C GLU A 52 41.75 19.60 6.28
N ILE A 53 41.63 18.63 7.17
CA ILE A 53 40.38 17.90 7.34
C ILE A 53 39.46 18.97 7.91
N THR A 54 38.74 19.65 7.03
CA THR A 54 37.49 20.29 7.43
C THR A 54 36.62 19.14 7.85
N ILE A 55 36.64 18.81 9.15
CA ILE A 55 35.57 18.06 9.77
C ILE A 55 34.40 19.04 9.65
N LYS A 56 33.66 18.95 8.53
CA LYS A 56 32.24 19.25 8.60
C LYS A 56 31.74 18.22 9.60
N THR A 57 31.72 18.60 10.86
CA THR A 57 30.81 17.98 11.80
C THR A 57 29.49 18.14 11.08
N GLN A 58 29.02 17.06 10.46
CA GLN A 58 27.59 16.96 10.25
C GLN A 58 27.11 17.07 11.68
N GLU A 59 26.58 18.23 12.04
CA GLU A 59 25.58 18.27 13.08
C GLU A 59 24.65 17.14 12.69
N LYS A 60 24.77 16.03 13.39
CA LYS A 60 23.72 15.06 13.42
C LYS A 60 22.64 15.88 14.08
N ILE A 61 21.83 16.55 13.26
CA ILE A 61 20.56 17.07 13.69
C ILE A 61 19.87 15.79 14.11
N THR A 62 20.03 15.43 15.39
CA THR A 62 19.19 14.46 16.05
C THR A 62 17.90 15.22 16.15
N VAL A 63 17.19 15.32 15.03
CA VAL A 63 15.81 15.71 15.09
C VAL A 63 15.21 14.59 15.91
N ASN A 64 14.79 14.93 17.12
CA ASN A 64 14.16 13.96 17.99
C ASN A 64 12.98 13.42 17.19
N ARG A 65 13.06 12.15 16.76
CA ARG A 65 12.10 11.55 15.82
C ARG A 65 10.69 11.70 16.36
N ASP A 66 10.56 11.69 17.69
CA ASP A 66 9.33 11.89 18.44
C ASP A 66 8.72 13.29 18.24
N VAL A 67 9.54 14.35 18.15
CA VAL A 67 9.06 15.74 17.95
C VAL A 67 8.55 15.95 16.52
N LEU A 68 9.24 15.41 15.50
CA LEU A 68 8.75 15.47 14.12
C LEU A 68 7.46 14.69 13.92
N ILE A 69 7.32 13.56 14.62
CA ILE A 69 6.11 12.75 14.61
C ILE A 69 4.98 13.54 15.26
N GLU A 70 5.21 14.17 16.42
CA GLU A 70 4.19 14.97 17.11
C GLU A 70 3.71 16.17 16.28
N GLU A 71 4.62 16.92 15.65
CA GLU A 71 4.27 18.02 14.75
C GLU A 71 3.48 17.52 13.54
N SER A 72 3.92 16.43 12.90
CA SER A 72 3.23 15.83 11.76
C SER A 72 1.84 15.32 12.13
N VAL A 73 1.68 14.74 13.33
CA VAL A 73 0.40 14.26 13.86
C VAL A 73 -0.55 15.42 14.11
N ASN A 74 -0.05 16.52 14.68
CA ASN A 74 -0.87 17.70 14.94
C ASN A 74 -1.33 18.39 13.66
N GLU A 75 -0.52 18.35 12.58
CA GLU A 75 -0.96 18.79 11.26
C GLU A 75 -2.05 17.88 10.69
N LEU A 76 -1.84 16.57 10.73
CA LEU A 76 -2.82 15.58 10.22
C LEU A 76 -4.16 15.68 10.95
N LYS A 77 -4.18 15.94 12.27
CA LYS A 77 -5.42 16.13 13.03
C LYS A 77 -6.31 17.24 12.48
N LYS A 78 -5.75 18.27 11.85
CA LYS A 78 -6.53 19.36 11.24
C LYS A 78 -7.26 18.93 9.96
N GLU A 79 -6.80 17.86 9.32
CA GLU A 79 -7.41 17.27 8.12
C GLU A 79 -8.51 16.27 8.47
N ILE A 80 -8.60 15.87 9.75
CA ILE A 80 -9.58 14.92 10.27
C ILE A 80 -10.80 15.68 10.78
N VAL A 81 -11.97 15.14 10.47
CA VAL A 81 -13.24 15.65 10.98
C VAL A 81 -14.06 14.55 11.62
N LYS A 82 -14.89 14.95 12.59
CA LYS A 82 -15.83 14.08 13.30
C LYS A 82 -17.21 14.23 12.68
N ILE A 83 -17.88 13.11 12.43
CA ILE A 83 -19.22 13.11 11.84
C ILE A 83 -20.24 12.82 12.93
N VAL A 84 -21.26 13.66 13.01
CA VAL A 84 -22.34 13.60 14.01
C VAL A 84 -23.70 13.78 13.35
N PHE A 85 -24.78 13.36 14.03
CA PHE A 85 -26.12 13.77 13.61
C PHE A 85 -26.35 15.26 13.88
N THR A 86 -27.08 15.93 12.99
CA THR A 86 -27.49 17.32 13.21
C THR A 86 -28.46 17.39 14.37
N LYS A 87 -28.15 18.21 15.39
CA LYS A 87 -29.07 18.49 16.49
C LYS A 87 -30.01 19.62 16.11
N LYS A 88 -31.28 19.48 16.49
CA LYS A 88 -32.21 20.61 16.45
C LYS A 88 -31.84 21.58 17.56
N LYS A 89 -31.76 22.87 17.23
CA LYS A 89 -31.43 23.93 18.20
C LYS A 89 -32.43 23.91 19.35
N SER A 90 -31.92 23.78 20.57
CA SER A 90 -32.69 23.78 21.83
C SER A 90 -32.41 25.06 22.61
N GLU A 91 -33.40 25.53 23.37
CA GLU A 91 -33.20 26.62 24.34
C GLU A 91 -32.30 26.20 25.50
N LYS A 92 -32.33 24.91 25.84
CA LYS A 92 -31.46 24.35 26.88
C LYS A 92 -30.06 24.14 26.29
N VAL A 93 -29.11 24.96 26.74
CA VAL A 93 -27.73 24.99 26.22
C VAL A 93 -27.08 23.61 26.18
N THR A 94 -27.30 22.78 27.21
CA THR A 94 -26.70 21.43 27.30
C THR A 94 -27.14 20.50 26.17
N ASP A 95 -28.33 20.69 25.63
CA ASP A 95 -28.86 19.83 24.57
C ASP A 95 -28.18 20.12 23.22
N ASN A 96 -27.54 21.29 23.08
CA ASN A 96 -26.77 21.68 21.90
C ASN A 96 -25.31 21.19 21.94
N ILE A 97 -24.85 20.62 23.06
CA ILE A 97 -23.46 20.14 23.22
C ILE A 97 -23.34 18.74 22.65
N TYR A 98 -22.33 18.51 21.81
CA TYR A 98 -21.98 17.19 21.31
C TYR A 98 -21.04 16.47 22.28
N LEU A 99 -21.37 15.23 22.63
CA LEU A 99 -20.54 14.35 23.45
C LEU A 99 -19.78 13.36 22.56
N GLU A 100 -18.63 12.87 23.03
CA GLU A 100 -17.81 11.90 22.28
C GLU A 100 -18.60 10.65 21.85
N LYS A 101 -19.51 10.17 22.71
CA LYS A 101 -20.39 9.03 22.39
C LYS A 101 -21.36 9.27 21.24
N GLU A 102 -21.58 10.53 20.85
CA GLU A 102 -22.45 10.92 19.73
C GLU A 102 -21.67 11.02 18.40
N ILE A 103 -20.33 10.86 18.45
CA ILE A 103 -19.49 10.76 17.25
C ILE A 103 -19.74 9.40 16.59
N LEU A 104 -20.17 9.48 15.34
CA LEU A 104 -20.51 8.32 14.51
C LEU A 104 -19.28 7.70 13.87
N GLY A 105 -18.28 8.51 13.57
CA GLY A 105 -17.04 8.10 12.93
C GLY A 105 -16.25 9.30 12.40
N SER A 106 -15.24 8.99 11.59
CA SER A 106 -14.33 9.98 11.02
C SER A 106 -14.63 10.31 9.57
N GLY A 107 -14.14 11.46 9.13
CA GLY A 107 -13.96 11.81 7.73
C GLY A 107 -12.67 12.59 7.53
N PHE A 108 -12.26 12.72 6.27
CA PHE A 108 -11.02 13.42 5.89
C PHE A 108 -11.31 14.49 4.84
N ILE A 109 -10.69 15.65 4.99
CA ILE A 109 -10.94 16.80 4.13
C ILE A 109 -10.16 16.65 2.83
N LEU A 110 -10.88 16.62 1.70
CA LEU A 110 -10.34 16.50 0.34
C LEU A 110 -10.07 17.83 -0.33
N THR A 111 -10.77 18.90 0.06
CA THR A 111 -10.62 20.22 -0.56
C THR A 111 -10.79 21.34 0.47
N ASN A 112 -10.17 22.48 0.19
CA ASN A 112 -10.20 23.65 1.08
C ASN A 112 -11.60 24.27 1.22
N ASP A 113 -12.49 24.00 0.26
CA ASP A 113 -13.89 24.45 0.23
C ASP A 113 -14.86 23.45 0.88
N GLY A 114 -14.36 22.32 1.42
CA GLY A 114 -15.17 21.44 2.27
C GLY A 114 -15.78 20.22 1.62
N TRP A 115 -15.14 19.64 0.59
CA TRP A 115 -15.38 18.22 0.28
C TRP A 115 -14.67 17.33 1.29
N ILE A 116 -15.39 16.34 1.79
CA ILE A 116 -14.92 15.39 2.81
C ILE A 116 -15.20 13.97 2.31
N ILE A 117 -14.29 13.04 2.59
CA ILE A 117 -14.47 11.61 2.36
C ILE A 117 -14.72 10.88 3.67
N SER A 118 -15.64 9.92 3.64
CA SER A 118 -15.95 8.98 4.71
C SER A 118 -16.47 7.67 4.08
N THR A 119 -17.19 6.83 4.85
CA THR A 119 -17.74 5.57 4.38
C THR A 119 -19.19 5.38 4.82
N GLU A 120 -19.89 4.45 4.19
CA GLU A 120 -21.26 4.08 4.55
C GLU A 120 -21.37 3.46 5.94
N ALA A 121 -20.26 2.99 6.53
CA ALA A 121 -20.24 2.54 7.92
C ALA A 121 -20.53 3.71 8.89
N VAL A 122 -20.10 4.92 8.54
CA VAL A 122 -20.40 6.15 9.28
C VAL A 122 -21.76 6.73 8.86
N ILE A 123 -22.02 6.77 7.54
CA ILE A 123 -23.27 7.27 6.96
C ILE A 123 -24.21 6.10 6.66
N SER A 124 -24.78 5.53 7.72
CA SER A 124 -25.65 4.34 7.61
C SER A 124 -27.10 4.66 7.22
N ASN A 125 -27.56 5.90 7.41
CA ASN A 125 -28.93 6.32 7.07
C ASN A 125 -28.94 7.66 6.32
N PHE A 126 -29.01 7.58 4.99
CA PHE A 126 -29.03 8.72 4.08
C PHE A 126 -30.28 9.63 4.18
N GLN A 127 -31.26 9.30 5.03
CA GLN A 127 -32.43 10.16 5.30
C GLN A 127 -32.21 11.08 6.51
N LYS A 128 -31.10 10.94 7.23
CA LYS A 128 -30.76 11.77 8.39
C LYS A 128 -29.91 12.97 7.97
N ASP A 129 -30.04 14.05 8.73
CA ASP A 129 -29.17 15.21 8.60
C ASP A 129 -27.90 15.00 9.40
N TYR A 130 -26.75 15.30 8.79
CA TYR A 130 -25.42 15.14 9.39
C TYR A 130 -24.73 16.49 9.50
N SER A 131 -23.84 16.61 10.49
CA SER A 131 -22.92 17.73 10.64
C SER A 131 -21.49 17.24 10.78
N ILE A 132 -20.57 18.10 10.37
CA ILE A 132 -19.13 17.92 10.47
C ILE A 132 -18.63 18.78 11.62
N LEU A 133 -17.93 18.17 12.56
CA LEU A 133 -17.22 18.83 13.65
C LEU A 133 -15.71 18.79 13.35
N THR A 134 -15.12 19.95 13.13
CA THR A 134 -13.67 20.09 12.90
C THR A 134 -12.89 20.09 14.22
N GLU A 135 -11.57 19.91 14.14
CA GLU A 135 -10.69 19.90 15.32
C GLU A 135 -10.74 21.20 16.14
N ASP A 136 -10.99 22.35 15.49
CA ASP A 136 -11.20 23.65 16.15
C ASP A 136 -12.63 23.83 16.70
N ASN A 137 -13.39 22.74 16.83
CA ASN A 137 -14.76 22.66 17.34
C ASN A 137 -15.79 23.48 16.55
N LYS A 138 -15.52 23.81 15.28
CA LYS A 138 -16.53 24.40 14.40
C LYS A 138 -17.45 23.32 13.86
N LEU A 139 -18.74 23.67 13.77
CA LEU A 139 -19.78 22.77 13.31
C LEU A 139 -20.33 23.24 11.96
N TYR A 140 -20.33 22.36 10.98
CA TYR A 140 -20.84 22.63 9.63
C TYR A 140 -21.92 21.63 9.25
N PRO A 141 -23.13 22.07 8.87
CA PRO A 141 -24.15 21.17 8.36
C PRO A 141 -23.72 20.60 6.99
N VAL A 142 -24.00 19.32 6.76
CA VAL A 142 -23.75 18.67 5.46
C VAL A 142 -24.83 19.10 4.47
N GLU A 143 -24.41 19.61 3.32
CA GLU A 143 -25.28 20.12 2.25
C GLU A 143 -25.57 19.05 1.20
N LYS A 144 -24.60 18.16 0.95
CA LYS A 144 -24.70 17.14 -0.08
C LYS A 144 -23.97 15.87 0.35
N ILE A 145 -24.58 14.73 0.01
CA ILE A 145 -24.01 13.41 0.19
C ILE A 145 -24.01 12.70 -1.17
N ILE A 146 -22.86 12.15 -1.57
CA ILE A 146 -22.72 11.31 -2.76
C ILE A 146 -22.11 9.99 -2.32
N LYS A 147 -22.77 8.88 -2.64
CA LYS A 147 -22.31 7.53 -2.28
C LYS A 147 -21.78 6.81 -3.52
N ASP A 148 -20.67 6.09 -3.34
CA ASP A 148 -20.25 5.04 -4.24
C ASP A 148 -20.78 3.68 -3.76
N ASP A 149 -21.78 3.11 -4.43
CA ASP A 149 -22.34 1.81 -4.06
C ASP A 149 -21.38 0.63 -4.30
N PHE A 150 -20.35 0.82 -5.13
CA PHE A 150 -19.36 -0.23 -5.39
C PHE A 150 -18.42 -0.42 -4.20
N THR A 151 -17.75 0.65 -3.74
CA THR A 151 -16.80 0.55 -2.62
C THR A 151 -17.42 0.81 -1.24
N GLY A 152 -18.56 1.48 -1.17
CA GLY A 152 -19.13 1.99 0.09
C GLY A 152 -18.51 3.31 0.56
N VAL A 153 -17.65 3.94 -0.24
CA VAL A 153 -17.12 5.30 0.05
C VAL A 153 -18.24 6.33 -0.08
N VAL A 154 -18.21 7.34 0.79
CA VAL A 154 -19.16 8.45 0.82
C VAL A 154 -18.42 9.78 0.77
N PHE A 155 -18.90 10.68 -0.07
CA PHE A 155 -18.44 12.06 -0.17
C PHE A 155 -19.48 12.99 0.43
N LEU A 156 -19.03 13.89 1.29
CA LEU A 156 -19.85 14.89 1.98
C LEU A 156 -19.38 16.27 1.54
N LYS A 157 -20.33 17.19 1.34
CA LYS A 157 -20.03 18.61 1.11
C LYS A 157 -20.54 19.45 2.26
N ILE A 158 -19.70 20.37 2.72
CA ILE A 158 -20.05 21.46 3.65
C ILE A 158 -19.70 22.81 3.04
N SER A 159 -20.24 23.90 3.59
CA SER A 159 -19.82 25.27 3.28
C SER A 159 -18.78 25.76 4.30
N ALA A 160 -17.51 25.69 3.90
CA ALA A 160 -16.37 26.16 4.69
C ALA A 160 -15.26 26.69 3.75
N SER A 161 -14.31 27.43 4.29
CA SER A 161 -13.10 27.86 3.59
C SER A 161 -11.87 27.61 4.45
N ASP A 162 -10.70 27.63 3.82
CA ASP A 162 -9.39 27.57 4.47
C ASP A 162 -9.17 26.31 5.31
N LEU A 163 -9.79 25.20 4.88
CA LEU A 163 -9.59 23.91 5.51
C LEU A 163 -8.25 23.29 5.13
N ALA A 164 -7.61 22.59 6.08
CA ALA A 164 -6.46 21.74 5.81
C ALA A 164 -6.89 20.51 4.99
N VAL A 165 -6.10 20.13 3.99
CA VAL A 165 -6.47 19.12 3.00
C VAL A 165 -5.49 17.97 3.02
N VAL A 166 -6.02 16.75 2.93
CA VAL A 166 -5.23 15.53 2.86
C VAL A 166 -4.49 15.40 1.53
N ASN A 167 -3.23 14.92 1.60
CA ASN A 167 -2.48 14.55 0.41
C ASN A 167 -2.79 13.11 0.01
N LEU A 168 -3.17 12.88 -1.25
CA LEU A 168 -3.46 11.54 -1.77
C LEU A 168 -2.16 10.86 -2.19
N SER A 169 -1.89 9.66 -1.67
CA SER A 169 -0.73 8.87 -2.10
C SER A 169 -0.96 8.28 -3.48
N ASP A 170 0.10 8.25 -4.30
CA ASP A 170 0.14 7.40 -5.48
C ASP A 170 0.25 5.91 -5.08
N LYS A 171 -0.21 5.03 -5.98
CA LYS A 171 -0.27 3.58 -5.74
C LYS A 171 1.13 2.98 -5.55
N GLU A 172 2.11 3.48 -6.30
CA GLU A 172 3.50 3.04 -6.27
C GLU A 172 4.13 3.22 -4.87
N GLY A 173 3.56 4.13 -4.06
CA GLY A 173 3.96 4.36 -2.68
C GLY A 173 3.37 3.37 -1.66
N ILE A 174 2.52 2.42 -2.07
CA ILE A 174 1.85 1.49 -1.16
C ILE A 174 2.52 0.11 -1.21
N THR A 175 3.23 -0.26 -0.14
CA THR A 175 3.97 -1.53 -0.06
C THR A 175 3.64 -2.33 1.20
N SER A 176 3.61 -3.67 1.09
CA SER A 176 3.53 -4.55 2.28
C SER A 176 4.70 -4.30 3.23
N GLY A 177 4.44 -4.40 4.53
CA GLY A 177 5.38 -4.15 5.61
C GLY A 177 5.59 -2.67 5.95
N GLN A 178 4.99 -1.74 5.21
CA GLN A 178 5.11 -0.32 5.54
C GLN A 178 4.32 0.03 6.81
N GLU A 179 4.85 1.00 7.56
CA GLU A 179 4.22 1.57 8.74
C GLU A 179 3.06 2.50 8.33
N ILE A 180 1.92 2.33 9.02
CA ILE A 180 0.68 3.06 8.77
C ILE A 180 0.25 3.76 10.05
N LEU A 181 -0.10 5.04 9.91
CA LEU A 181 -0.74 5.86 10.92
C LEU A 181 -2.24 5.82 10.70
N ILE A 182 -3.01 5.58 11.76
CA ILE A 182 -4.47 5.50 11.73
C ILE A 182 -5.01 6.26 12.93
N PHE A 183 -6.06 7.03 12.71
CA PHE A 183 -6.71 7.81 13.76
C PHE A 183 -8.09 7.25 14.04
N ASP A 184 -8.45 6.99 15.29
CA ASP A 184 -9.83 6.63 15.64
C ASP A 184 -10.78 7.84 15.47
N LYS A 185 -12.08 7.64 15.72
CA LYS A 185 -13.10 8.69 15.69
C LYS A 185 -12.88 9.84 16.67
N ASN A 186 -12.02 9.67 17.67
CA ASN A 186 -11.64 10.70 18.63
C ASN A 186 -10.31 11.38 18.26
N ALA A 187 -9.74 11.07 17.11
CA ALA A 187 -8.44 11.53 16.62
C ALA A 187 -7.24 11.05 17.48
N ASN A 188 -7.37 9.92 18.18
CA ASN A 188 -6.24 9.26 18.82
C ASN A 188 -5.41 8.51 17.78
N LEU A 189 -4.09 8.66 17.84
CA LEU A 189 -3.15 8.02 16.91
C LEU A 189 -2.89 6.56 17.28
N PHE A 190 -2.93 5.70 16.27
CA PHE A 190 -2.52 4.31 16.32
C PHE A 190 -1.53 4.02 15.19
N ILE A 191 -0.58 3.12 15.48
CA ILE A 191 0.42 2.64 14.52
C ILE A 191 0.15 1.17 14.25
N SER A 192 0.25 0.76 12.99
CA SER A 192 0.10 -0.61 12.52
C SER A 192 0.95 -0.81 11.25
N PHE A 193 1.06 -2.04 10.76
CA PHE A 193 1.79 -2.36 9.54
C PHE A 193 0.87 -2.98 8.48
N LEU A 194 1.11 -2.60 7.23
CA LEU A 194 0.33 -3.13 6.11
C LEU A 194 0.75 -4.57 5.78
N SER A 195 -0.08 -5.55 6.15
CA SER A 195 0.18 -6.97 5.91
C SER A 195 -0.04 -7.37 4.45
N LYS A 196 -1.20 -7.04 3.87
CA LYS A 196 -1.53 -7.38 2.48
C LYS A 196 -2.09 -6.18 1.72
N LEU A 197 -1.67 -6.06 0.47
CA LEU A 197 -2.19 -5.05 -0.48
C LEU A 197 -3.52 -5.47 -1.12
N LYS A 198 -3.79 -6.78 -1.14
CA LYS A 198 -4.98 -7.37 -1.74
C LYS A 198 -5.50 -8.47 -0.84
N TYR A 199 -6.67 -8.24 -0.26
CA TYR A 199 -7.35 -9.16 0.63
C TYR A 199 -8.84 -9.14 0.33
N CYS A 200 -9.39 -10.29 -0.06
CA CYS A 200 -10.83 -10.54 -0.16
C CYS A 200 -11.15 -11.56 0.94
N PRO A 201 -11.98 -11.22 1.94
CA PRO A 201 -12.38 -12.18 2.97
C PRO A 201 -13.21 -13.30 2.35
N LEU A 202 -12.76 -14.54 2.51
CA LEU A 202 -13.44 -15.75 2.02
C LEU A 202 -13.89 -16.58 3.22
N LYS A 203 -15.19 -16.90 3.30
CA LYS A 203 -15.78 -17.78 4.32
C LYS A 203 -16.06 -19.16 3.74
N GLU A 204 -16.52 -19.21 2.50
CA GLU A 204 -16.88 -20.42 1.77
C GLU A 204 -16.23 -20.46 0.39
N LYS A 205 -16.22 -21.63 -0.26
CA LYS A 205 -15.67 -21.77 -1.62
C LYS A 205 -16.45 -20.95 -2.66
N THR A 206 -17.72 -20.71 -2.42
CA THR A 206 -18.60 -19.88 -3.24
C THR A 206 -18.16 -18.42 -3.28
N ASP A 207 -17.46 -17.92 -2.25
CA ASP A 207 -16.91 -16.56 -2.23
C ASP A 207 -15.77 -16.35 -3.23
N LEU A 208 -15.25 -17.43 -3.84
CA LEU A 208 -14.32 -17.35 -4.97
C LEU A 208 -14.99 -16.83 -6.25
N ILE A 209 -16.31 -16.97 -6.35
CA ILE A 209 -17.11 -16.41 -7.45
C ILE A 209 -17.40 -14.95 -7.09
N ARG A 210 -16.74 -14.05 -7.81
CA ARG A 210 -16.83 -12.60 -7.61
C ARG A 210 -17.61 -11.97 -8.74
N SER A 211 -18.34 -10.90 -8.45
CA SER A 211 -18.98 -10.10 -9.48
C SER A 211 -18.06 -8.96 -9.92
N ALA A 212 -17.99 -8.66 -11.21
CA ALA A 212 -17.30 -7.47 -11.72
C ALA A 212 -17.89 -6.18 -11.13
N GLU A 213 -19.16 -6.21 -10.74
CA GLU A 213 -19.90 -5.09 -10.18
C GLU A 213 -19.94 -5.05 -8.64
N LYS A 214 -19.27 -5.97 -7.93
CA LYS A 214 -19.19 -5.96 -6.46
C LYS A 214 -17.75 -5.92 -5.99
N PHE A 215 -17.42 -4.96 -5.15
CA PHE A 215 -16.07 -4.79 -4.63
C PHE A 215 -15.66 -5.89 -3.64
N CYS A 216 -14.45 -6.44 -3.79
CA CYS A 216 -13.86 -7.36 -2.81
C CYS A 216 -12.32 -7.27 -2.75
N GLU A 217 -11.73 -6.08 -2.72
CA GLU A 217 -10.27 -5.93 -2.66
C GLU A 217 -9.83 -4.92 -1.61
N PHE A 218 -9.55 -5.41 -0.41
CA PHE A 218 -9.21 -4.59 0.74
C PHE A 218 -7.71 -4.63 1.05
N LEU A 219 -7.24 -3.61 1.77
CA LEU A 219 -5.97 -3.66 2.47
C LEU A 219 -6.15 -4.44 3.78
N LEU A 220 -5.12 -5.18 4.19
CA LEU A 220 -5.11 -5.88 5.47
C LEU A 220 -3.94 -5.40 6.32
N LEU A 221 -4.23 -5.02 7.55
CA LEU A 221 -3.24 -4.65 8.55
C LEU A 221 -2.83 -5.86 9.40
N ASP A 222 -1.72 -5.74 10.10
CA ASP A 222 -1.29 -6.70 11.13
C ASP A 222 -2.07 -6.56 12.46
N LYS A 223 -3.00 -5.62 12.52
CA LYS A 223 -3.85 -5.33 13.68
C LYS A 223 -5.32 -5.36 13.29
N GLU A 224 -6.14 -5.95 14.15
CA GLU A 224 -7.60 -5.89 14.03
C GLU A 224 -8.11 -4.49 14.42
N LEU A 225 -9.06 -3.99 13.64
CA LEU A 225 -9.73 -2.72 13.88
C LEU A 225 -11.16 -2.99 14.40
N ASP A 226 -11.65 -2.07 15.23
CA ASP A 226 -13.01 -2.06 15.75
C ASP A 226 -13.82 -0.87 15.20
N ASP A 227 -15.09 -0.79 15.59
CA ASP A 227 -16.05 0.21 15.12
C ASP A 227 -15.62 1.67 15.40
N ASN A 228 -14.66 1.91 16.30
CA ASN A 228 -14.13 3.27 16.51
C ASN A 228 -13.30 3.78 15.34
N PHE A 229 -12.92 2.90 14.42
CA PHE A 229 -12.15 3.24 13.23
C PHE A 229 -13.01 3.47 11.98
N TYR A 230 -14.35 3.41 12.05
CA TYR A 230 -15.16 3.68 10.87
C TYR A 230 -14.91 5.09 10.30
N GLY A 231 -14.59 5.13 9.00
CA GLY A 231 -14.25 6.36 8.27
C GLY A 231 -12.82 6.85 8.51
N SER A 232 -12.01 6.14 9.31
CA SER A 232 -10.61 6.49 9.55
C SER A 232 -9.75 6.28 8.32
N ALA A 233 -8.87 7.23 8.03
CA ALA A 233 -7.88 7.09 6.98
C ALA A 233 -6.66 6.30 7.46
N LEU A 234 -6.05 5.59 6.51
CA LEU A 234 -4.71 5.06 6.63
C LEU A 234 -3.75 6.05 5.97
N ILE A 235 -2.76 6.52 6.73
CA ILE A 235 -1.78 7.50 6.28
C ILE A 235 -0.37 6.88 6.38
N ASN A 236 0.46 6.98 5.34
CA ASN A 236 1.88 6.60 5.46
C ASN A 236 2.69 7.69 6.16
N LEU A 237 3.94 7.36 6.51
CA LEU A 237 4.88 8.32 7.13
C LEU A 237 5.20 9.54 6.25
N SER A 238 4.94 9.48 4.94
CA SER A 238 5.07 10.61 4.01
C SER A 238 3.81 11.48 3.94
N LYS A 239 2.85 11.31 4.89
CA LYS A 239 1.55 12.01 4.94
C LYS A 239 0.64 11.71 3.74
N GLY A 240 0.87 10.60 3.05
CA GLY A 240 0.05 10.15 1.94
C GLY A 240 -1.12 9.29 2.42
N PHE A 241 -2.33 9.66 2.00
CA PHE A 241 -3.54 8.89 2.22
C PHE A 241 -3.56 7.63 1.35
N ILE A 242 -3.69 6.48 2.00
CA ILE A 242 -3.55 5.14 1.41
C ILE A 242 -4.89 4.44 1.26
N GLY A 243 -5.84 4.70 2.17
CA GLY A 243 -7.14 4.03 2.18
C GLY A 243 -8.00 4.50 3.33
N ILE A 244 -9.21 3.96 3.41
CA ILE A 244 -10.21 4.33 4.42
C ILE A 244 -10.90 3.10 4.99
N VAL A 245 -11.15 3.11 6.28
CA VAL A 245 -11.85 2.02 6.98
C VAL A 245 -13.35 2.12 6.71
N GLY A 246 -13.88 1.10 6.05
CA GLY A 246 -15.28 0.93 5.71
C GLY A 246 -16.01 0.00 6.66
N LYS A 247 -17.11 -0.57 6.14
CA LYS A 247 -17.94 -1.53 6.86
C LYS A 247 -17.16 -2.80 7.20
N ASP A 248 -17.57 -3.49 8.26
CA ASP A 248 -16.95 -4.73 8.76
C ASP A 248 -15.44 -4.56 9.04
N ASN A 249 -15.02 -3.32 9.32
CA ASN A 249 -13.63 -2.90 9.56
C ASN A 249 -12.67 -3.18 8.41
N GLN A 250 -13.21 -3.32 7.19
CA GLN A 250 -12.44 -3.58 5.98
C GLN A 250 -11.88 -2.27 5.42
N ILE A 251 -10.63 -2.32 4.95
CA ILE A 251 -9.93 -1.11 4.50
C ILE A 251 -10.01 -1.00 2.98
N ILE A 252 -10.72 0.01 2.51
CA ILE A 252 -10.88 0.32 1.10
C ILE A 252 -9.62 1.08 0.63
N PRO A 253 -8.83 0.57 -0.32
CA PRO A 253 -7.65 1.25 -0.81
C PRO A 253 -8.01 2.52 -1.60
N SER A 254 -7.22 3.57 -1.42
CA SER A 254 -7.44 4.90 -2.03
C SER A 254 -7.47 4.88 -3.55
N TYR A 255 -6.65 4.04 -4.17
CA TYR A 255 -6.63 3.89 -5.62
C TYR A 255 -7.97 3.41 -6.18
N TYR A 256 -8.83 2.75 -5.37
CA TYR A 256 -10.17 2.33 -5.79
C TYR A 256 -11.21 3.44 -5.96
N PHE A 257 -10.92 4.62 -5.43
CA PHE A 257 -11.83 5.77 -5.47
C PHE A 257 -11.14 7.08 -5.82
N ARG A 258 -9.84 7.07 -6.11
CA ARG A 258 -9.09 8.25 -6.56
C ARG A 258 -9.72 8.89 -7.80
N ASN A 259 -10.07 8.08 -8.80
CA ASN A 259 -10.74 8.56 -10.01
C ASN A 259 -12.13 9.12 -9.70
N LEU A 260 -12.81 8.61 -8.65
CA LEU A 260 -14.12 9.10 -8.24
C LEU A 260 -14.06 10.49 -7.62
N ILE A 261 -12.98 10.84 -6.91
CA ILE A 261 -12.78 12.19 -6.36
C ILE A 261 -12.93 13.22 -7.49
N ASN A 262 -12.25 13.00 -8.61
CA ASN A 262 -12.34 13.90 -9.77
C ASN A 262 -13.75 13.99 -10.36
N GLN A 263 -14.49 12.87 -10.42
CA GLN A 263 -15.87 12.86 -10.91
C GLN A 263 -16.81 13.63 -9.98
N VAL A 264 -16.66 13.43 -8.68
CA VAL A 264 -17.44 14.13 -7.65
C VAL A 264 -17.17 15.62 -7.68
N LEU A 265 -15.91 16.04 -7.73
CA LEU A 265 -15.54 17.45 -7.76
C LEU A 265 -16.01 18.17 -9.04
N LYS A 266 -15.99 17.51 -10.20
CA LYS A 266 -16.39 18.12 -11.48
C LYS A 266 -17.90 18.09 -11.72
N ASN A 267 -18.52 16.93 -11.50
CA ASN A 267 -19.88 16.64 -11.96
C ASN A 267 -20.85 16.36 -10.81
N GLY A 268 -20.34 16.18 -9.59
CA GLY A 268 -21.14 15.86 -8.42
C GLY A 268 -21.91 14.54 -8.55
N LYS A 269 -21.39 13.60 -9.36
CA LYS A 269 -21.95 12.28 -9.64
C LYS A 269 -20.81 11.27 -9.81
N ILE A 270 -21.11 10.00 -9.58
CA ILE A 270 -20.20 8.87 -9.73
C ILE A 270 -20.74 7.98 -10.85
N GLU A 271 -19.88 7.66 -11.80
CA GLU A 271 -20.13 6.73 -12.89
C GLU A 271 -19.07 5.64 -12.86
N ARG A 272 -19.53 4.39 -12.81
CA ARG A 272 -18.68 3.20 -12.90
C ARG A 272 -19.06 2.39 -14.14
N PRO A 273 -18.10 1.68 -14.75
CA PRO A 273 -18.39 0.83 -15.89
C PRO A 273 -19.20 -0.39 -15.45
N TYR A 274 -19.97 -0.94 -16.38
CA TYR A 274 -20.74 -2.16 -16.20
C TYR A 274 -20.29 -3.17 -17.26
N LEU A 275 -19.97 -4.38 -16.82
CA LEU A 275 -19.54 -5.47 -17.69
C LEU A 275 -20.53 -6.64 -17.67
N GLY A 276 -21.05 -6.95 -16.48
CA GLY A 276 -22.06 -7.97 -16.22
C GLY A 276 -21.51 -9.39 -16.32
N ILE A 277 -20.44 -9.66 -15.58
CA ILE A 277 -19.87 -11.00 -15.40
C ILE A 277 -19.64 -11.31 -13.93
N ASP A 278 -19.83 -12.58 -13.58
CA ASP A 278 -19.24 -13.19 -12.40
C ASP A 278 -18.04 -14.04 -12.82
N TYR A 279 -16.96 -13.99 -12.06
CA TYR A 279 -15.68 -14.57 -12.41
C TYR A 279 -14.95 -15.16 -11.20
N ILE A 280 -13.98 -16.03 -11.47
CA ILE A 280 -13.05 -16.56 -10.49
C ILE A 280 -11.65 -16.03 -10.82
N ASP A 281 -11.01 -15.36 -9.86
CA ASP A 281 -9.64 -14.87 -10.01
C ASP A 281 -8.64 -16.03 -9.86
N LEU A 282 -8.08 -16.46 -10.99
CA LEU A 282 -7.17 -17.60 -11.05
C LEU A 282 -5.84 -17.34 -10.34
N SER A 283 -5.48 -16.08 -10.09
CA SER A 283 -4.29 -15.74 -9.31
C SER A 283 -4.47 -15.95 -7.81
N SER A 284 -5.72 -16.08 -7.35
CA SER A 284 -6.06 -16.23 -5.93
C SER A 284 -6.34 -17.67 -5.49
N VAL A 285 -6.31 -18.63 -6.43
CA VAL A 285 -6.67 -20.03 -6.17
C VAL A 285 -5.48 -20.94 -6.41
N ALA A 286 -5.19 -21.82 -5.45
CA ALA A 286 -4.28 -22.95 -5.69
C ALA A 286 -5.03 -23.96 -6.57
N LEU A 287 -4.76 -23.93 -7.87
CA LEU A 287 -5.37 -24.81 -8.85
C LEU A 287 -4.79 -26.21 -8.68
N GLY A 288 -5.38 -27.02 -7.79
CA GLY A 288 -5.39 -28.47 -7.98
C GLY A 288 -6.12 -28.80 -9.29
N GLU A 289 -6.09 -30.06 -9.72
CA GLU A 289 -6.85 -30.54 -10.90
C GLU A 289 -8.32 -30.11 -10.77
N LEU A 290 -8.67 -28.94 -11.30
CA LEU A 290 -10.03 -28.50 -11.51
C LEU A 290 -10.56 -29.48 -12.56
N GLY A 291 -11.24 -30.50 -12.05
CA GLY A 291 -11.65 -31.67 -12.82
C GLY A 291 -12.30 -31.27 -14.13
N ASP A 292 -11.88 -31.95 -15.20
CA ASP A 292 -12.46 -31.96 -16.55
C ASP A 292 -12.82 -30.58 -17.16
N VAL A 293 -12.29 -29.47 -16.63
CA VAL A 293 -12.25 -28.23 -17.40
C VAL A 293 -11.29 -28.52 -18.52
N SER A 294 -11.81 -28.56 -19.75
CA SER A 294 -11.13 -29.02 -20.98
C SER A 294 -9.97 -28.12 -21.42
N GLN A 295 -9.39 -27.38 -20.49
CA GLN A 295 -8.32 -26.41 -20.66
C GLN A 295 -7.08 -26.95 -19.93
N PRO A 296 -6.22 -27.73 -20.63
CA PRO A 296 -4.96 -28.17 -20.05
C PRO A 296 -4.13 -26.93 -19.69
N ASN A 297 -3.63 -26.85 -18.46
CA ASN A 297 -2.85 -25.72 -17.92
C ASN A 297 -3.61 -24.38 -17.90
N LEU A 298 -4.59 -24.24 -16.99
CA LEU A 298 -5.27 -23.00 -16.60
C LEU A 298 -4.32 -21.80 -16.42
N ALA A 299 -3.96 -21.13 -17.52
CA ALA A 299 -3.19 -19.89 -17.63
C ALA A 299 -1.96 -19.72 -16.70
N ASN A 300 -1.44 -20.80 -16.08
CA ASN A 300 -0.51 -20.77 -14.95
C ASN A 300 -0.92 -19.80 -13.82
N GLY A 301 -2.19 -19.79 -13.43
CA GLY A 301 -2.70 -18.90 -12.37
C GLY A 301 -2.76 -17.42 -12.75
N LYS A 302 -3.00 -17.13 -14.04
CA LYS A 302 -3.17 -15.77 -14.58
C LYS A 302 -4.61 -15.58 -15.09
N GLY A 303 -5.07 -14.35 -15.10
CA GLY A 303 -6.39 -14.02 -15.62
C GLY A 303 -7.56 -14.31 -14.69
N VAL A 304 -8.76 -14.06 -15.20
CA VAL A 304 -10.02 -14.37 -14.54
C VAL A 304 -10.84 -15.32 -15.40
N LEU A 305 -11.36 -16.38 -14.78
CA LEU A 305 -12.26 -17.34 -15.41
C LEU A 305 -13.69 -16.81 -15.35
N VAL A 306 -14.35 -16.68 -16.50
CA VAL A 306 -15.75 -16.26 -16.60
C VAL A 306 -16.65 -17.39 -16.11
N TYR A 307 -17.28 -17.19 -14.96
CA TYR A 307 -18.14 -18.17 -14.31
C TYR A 307 -19.59 -18.07 -14.80
N GLN A 308 -20.09 -16.84 -14.89
CA GLN A 308 -21.45 -16.53 -15.31
C GLN A 308 -21.50 -15.16 -15.98
N LEU A 309 -22.44 -14.97 -16.90
CA LEU A 309 -22.69 -13.69 -17.53
C LEU A 309 -24.14 -13.27 -17.28
N ALA A 310 -24.33 -12.00 -16.97
CA ALA A 310 -25.66 -11.42 -16.81
C ALA A 310 -26.37 -11.30 -18.17
N LYS A 311 -27.69 -11.55 -18.19
CA LYS A 311 -28.49 -11.38 -19.41
C LYS A 311 -28.40 -9.93 -19.90
N ASP A 312 -28.33 -9.77 -21.22
CA ASP A 312 -28.23 -8.46 -21.89
C ASP A 312 -27.02 -7.59 -21.50
N SER A 313 -26.00 -8.18 -20.85
CA SER A 313 -24.79 -7.47 -20.45
C SER A 313 -23.89 -7.12 -21.64
N PRO A 314 -23.03 -6.09 -21.50
CA PRO A 314 -21.95 -5.80 -22.45
C PRO A 314 -21.11 -7.03 -22.79
N ALA A 315 -20.78 -7.85 -21.81
CA ALA A 315 -20.01 -9.08 -22.00
C ALA A 315 -20.70 -10.08 -22.94
N ILE A 316 -21.98 -10.38 -22.72
CA ILE A 316 -22.74 -11.29 -23.62
C ILE A 316 -22.83 -10.70 -25.03
N LYS A 317 -23.11 -9.40 -25.14
CA LYS A 317 -23.26 -8.72 -26.45
C LYS A 317 -21.97 -8.69 -27.26
N ALA A 318 -20.82 -8.64 -26.58
CA ALA A 318 -19.51 -8.73 -27.20
C ALA A 318 -19.12 -10.18 -27.59
N GLY A 319 -19.90 -11.18 -27.18
CA GLY A 319 -19.64 -12.59 -27.49
C GLY A 319 -18.72 -13.29 -26.50
N LEU A 320 -18.55 -12.75 -25.28
CA LEU A 320 -17.89 -13.47 -24.19
C LEU A 320 -18.75 -14.65 -23.75
N GLU A 321 -18.13 -15.77 -23.42
CA GLU A 321 -18.79 -17.02 -23.08
C GLU A 321 -18.39 -17.52 -21.69
N LYS A 322 -19.19 -18.43 -21.13
CA LYS A 322 -18.80 -19.15 -19.92
C LYS A 322 -17.53 -19.95 -20.20
N ASP A 323 -16.67 -20.06 -19.19
CA ASP A 323 -15.39 -20.77 -19.21
C ASP A 323 -14.29 -20.08 -20.05
N ASP A 324 -14.56 -18.90 -20.61
CA ASP A 324 -13.52 -18.01 -21.12
C ASP A 324 -12.58 -17.57 -19.99
N ILE A 325 -11.27 -17.46 -20.29
CA ILE A 325 -10.31 -16.86 -19.36
C ILE A 325 -9.86 -15.52 -19.93
N ILE A 326 -10.18 -14.42 -19.27
CA ILE A 326 -9.69 -13.09 -19.63
C ILE A 326 -8.27 -12.94 -19.09
N LEU A 327 -7.30 -12.78 -20.00
CA LEU A 327 -5.88 -12.66 -19.70
C LEU A 327 -5.42 -11.20 -19.62
N LYS A 328 -6.00 -10.33 -20.46
CA LYS A 328 -5.66 -8.90 -20.54
C LYS A 328 -6.88 -8.04 -20.81
N ILE A 329 -6.80 -6.79 -20.35
CA ILE A 329 -7.68 -5.70 -20.75
C ILE A 329 -6.80 -4.65 -21.42
N ASN A 330 -7.03 -4.41 -22.71
CA ASN A 330 -6.12 -3.66 -23.56
C ASN A 330 -4.69 -4.22 -23.45
N ASN A 331 -3.73 -3.37 -23.06
CA ASN A 331 -2.33 -3.75 -22.94
C ASN A 331 -1.98 -4.34 -21.55
N ASP A 332 -2.90 -4.30 -20.59
CA ASP A 332 -2.62 -4.64 -19.21
C ASP A 332 -3.02 -6.07 -18.86
N ALA A 333 -2.04 -6.83 -18.35
CA ALA A 333 -2.24 -8.22 -17.99
C ALA A 333 -2.86 -8.38 -16.60
N VAL A 334 -3.88 -9.23 -16.51
CA VAL A 334 -4.52 -9.60 -15.24
C VAL A 334 -3.65 -10.64 -14.52
N ASN A 335 -3.16 -10.30 -13.32
CA ASN A 335 -2.23 -11.12 -12.56
C ASN A 335 -2.24 -10.80 -11.05
N HIS A 336 -1.40 -11.47 -10.27
CA HIS A 336 -1.31 -11.29 -8.81
C HIS A 336 -0.99 -9.86 -8.34
N LYS A 337 -0.36 -9.03 -9.18
CA LYS A 337 -0.06 -7.62 -8.87
C LYS A 337 -1.17 -6.67 -9.30
N ILE A 338 -1.79 -6.94 -10.45
CA ILE A 338 -2.80 -6.08 -11.08
C ILE A 338 -4.04 -6.93 -11.32
N SER A 339 -5.06 -6.69 -10.52
CA SER A 339 -6.28 -7.49 -10.52
C SER A 339 -7.25 -6.99 -11.56
N PHE A 340 -8.22 -7.83 -11.88
CA PHE A 340 -9.27 -7.49 -12.82
C PHE A 340 -10.10 -6.28 -12.37
N GLN A 341 -10.52 -6.23 -11.10
CA GLN A 341 -11.31 -5.10 -10.59
C GLN A 341 -10.54 -3.79 -10.68
N GLU A 342 -9.23 -3.84 -10.40
CA GLU A 342 -8.34 -2.68 -10.46
C GLU A 342 -8.25 -2.11 -11.88
N LEU A 343 -8.04 -2.96 -12.89
CA LEU A 343 -8.01 -2.51 -14.29
C LEU A 343 -9.35 -1.92 -14.73
N MET A 344 -10.46 -2.50 -14.27
CA MET A 344 -11.79 -2.02 -14.63
C MET A 344 -12.08 -0.59 -14.13
N GLN A 345 -11.29 -0.05 -13.20
CA GLN A 345 -11.57 1.27 -12.61
C GLN A 345 -11.17 2.47 -13.47
N ASP A 346 -10.29 2.25 -14.44
CA ASP A 346 -9.80 3.30 -15.32
C ASP A 346 -10.75 3.55 -16.51
N TYR A 347 -11.77 2.70 -16.63
CA TYR A 347 -12.75 2.77 -17.70
C TYR A 347 -14.08 3.35 -17.22
N LYS A 348 -14.83 3.89 -18.16
CA LYS A 348 -16.17 4.44 -17.96
C LYS A 348 -17.14 3.84 -18.96
N LYS A 349 -18.43 4.08 -18.72
CA LYS A 349 -19.50 3.71 -19.64
C LYS A 349 -19.22 4.26 -21.04
N GLY A 350 -19.38 3.41 -22.05
CA GLY A 350 -19.18 3.73 -23.45
C GLY A 350 -17.75 3.55 -23.96
N ASP A 351 -16.77 3.31 -23.07
CA ASP A 351 -15.42 2.96 -23.49
C ASP A 351 -15.39 1.61 -24.21
N ILE A 352 -14.43 1.46 -25.11
CA ILE A 352 -14.20 0.23 -25.87
C ILE A 352 -12.94 -0.43 -25.30
N LEU A 353 -13.07 -1.69 -24.91
CA LEU A 353 -12.03 -2.54 -24.35
C LEU A 353 -11.64 -3.62 -25.35
N GLU A 354 -10.35 -3.85 -25.50
CA GLU A 354 -9.81 -5.03 -26.15
C GLU A 354 -9.53 -6.12 -25.10
N LEU A 355 -10.31 -7.19 -25.07
CA LEU A 355 -10.10 -8.29 -24.15
C LEU A 355 -9.31 -9.40 -24.84
N SER A 356 -8.13 -9.74 -24.30
CA SER A 356 -7.40 -10.95 -24.69
C SER A 356 -7.97 -12.12 -23.90
N VAL A 357 -8.59 -13.08 -24.59
CA VAL A 357 -9.35 -14.18 -24.00
C VAL A 357 -8.80 -15.51 -24.47
N LEU A 358 -8.67 -16.46 -23.55
CA LEU A 358 -8.38 -17.87 -23.85
C LEU A 358 -9.69 -18.65 -23.85
N ARG A 359 -10.08 -19.17 -25.02
CA ARG A 359 -11.27 -20.00 -25.21
C ARG A 359 -10.86 -21.35 -25.77
N LEU A 360 -11.17 -22.44 -25.05
CA LEU A 360 -10.83 -23.81 -25.48
C LEU A 360 -9.36 -23.97 -25.89
N GLY A 361 -8.45 -23.32 -25.17
CA GLY A 361 -7.01 -23.35 -25.42
C GLY A 361 -6.51 -22.46 -26.57
N LYS A 362 -7.37 -21.65 -27.20
CA LYS A 362 -6.99 -20.68 -28.24
C LYS A 362 -7.15 -19.27 -27.72
N GLU A 363 -6.10 -18.46 -27.87
CA GLU A 363 -6.17 -17.03 -27.59
C GLU A 363 -6.92 -16.32 -28.72
N MET A 364 -7.80 -15.40 -28.34
CA MET A 364 -8.55 -14.54 -29.24
C MET A 364 -8.73 -13.16 -28.62
N ILE A 365 -9.10 -12.20 -29.46
CA ILE A 365 -9.39 -10.83 -29.05
C ILE A 365 -10.90 -10.59 -29.17
N ILE A 366 -11.50 -10.05 -28.13
CA ILE A 366 -12.90 -9.63 -28.09
C ILE A 366 -12.95 -8.12 -27.83
N GLU A 367 -13.50 -7.38 -28.79
CA GLU A 367 -13.79 -5.96 -28.59
C GLU A 367 -15.12 -5.81 -27.86
N LEU A 368 -15.11 -5.09 -26.75
CA LEU A 368 -16.26 -4.93 -25.86
C LEU A 368 -16.52 -3.46 -25.57
N LYS A 369 -17.78 -3.03 -25.66
CA LYS A 369 -18.20 -1.67 -25.30
C LYS A 369 -18.97 -1.67 -23.98
N LEU A 370 -18.49 -0.92 -22.99
CA LEU A 370 -19.04 -0.79 -21.63
C LEU A 370 -20.36 0.00 -21.55
#